data_AF-A0A536HN60-F1
#
_entry.id   AF-A0A536HN60-F1
#
_cell.length_a   1.000
_cell.length_b   1.000
_cell.length_c   1.000
_cell.angle_alpha   90.00
_cell.angle_beta   90.00
_cell.angle_gamma   90.00
#
_symmetry.space_group_name_H-M   'P 1'
#
loop_
_entity.id
_entity.type
_entity.pdbx_description
1 polymer ?
#
loop_
_entity_poly.entity_id
_entity_poly.type
_entity_poly.pdbx_seq_one_letter_code
_entity_poly.pdbx_strand_id
1 'polypeptide(L)'
;YAPSTIYSALASGHPVQVWIETRFARVTLGTWTAWDGTRVRYSYAEHSVTLTGVSPTRVRVNDVLNATQYWVSKTLFEANFADFNNMAVIFR
;
A
#
# COMPACT_ATOMS: atom_id res chain seq x y z
N TYR A 1 -7.82 -2.42 -5.54
CA TYR A 1 -7.37 -3.56 -6.38
C TYR A 1 -7.29 -4.83 -5.54
N ALA A 2 -7.44 -6.02 -6.12
CA ALA A 2 -7.08 -7.24 -5.41
C ALA A 2 -5.53 -7.33 -5.26
N PRO A 3 -4.98 -7.88 -4.16
CA PRO A 3 -3.52 -8.05 -4.03
C PRO A 3 -2.88 -8.81 -5.20
N SER A 4 -3.59 -9.82 -5.74
CA SER A 4 -3.14 -10.57 -6.93
C SER A 4 -2.95 -9.69 -8.17
N THR A 5 -3.74 -8.64 -8.34
CA THR A 5 -3.57 -7.67 -9.44
C THR A 5 -2.27 -6.90 -9.27
N ILE A 6 -1.93 -6.50 -8.04
CA ILE A 6 -0.68 -5.81 -7.72
C ILE A 6 0.51 -6.71 -8.04
N TYR A 7 0.45 -7.97 -7.60
CA TYR A 7 1.52 -8.94 -7.86
C TYR A 7 1.72 -9.21 -9.35
N SER A 8 0.64 -9.29 -10.12
CA SER A 8 0.71 -9.50 -11.57
C SER A 8 1.33 -8.30 -12.30
N ALA A 9 0.99 -7.07 -11.87
CA ALA A 9 1.60 -5.86 -12.41
C ALA A 9 3.11 -5.81 -12.11
N LEU A 10 3.49 -6.06 -10.86
CA LEU A 10 4.90 -6.09 -10.45
C LEU A 10 5.70 -7.17 -11.19
N ALA A 11 5.12 -8.37 -11.36
CA ALA A 11 5.74 -9.46 -12.11
C ALA A 11 5.91 -9.11 -13.60
N SER A 12 5.07 -8.24 -14.15
CA SER A 12 5.16 -7.74 -15.52
C SER A 12 6.08 -6.51 -15.65
N GLY A 13 6.77 -6.11 -14.58
CA GLY A 13 7.69 -4.97 -14.59
C GLY A 13 7.01 -3.60 -14.40
N HIS A 14 5.72 -3.56 -14.08
CA HIS A 14 4.98 -2.33 -13.83
C HIS A 14 5.05 -1.93 -12.34
N PRO A 15 5.69 -0.81 -11.98
CA PRO A 15 5.69 -0.34 -10.60
C PRO A 15 4.28 0.09 -10.15
N VAL A 16 4.03 0.07 -8.83
CA VAL A 16 2.70 0.35 -8.27
C VAL A 16 2.81 1.29 -7.07
N GLN A 17 2.15 2.44 -7.10
CA GLN A 17 1.97 3.29 -5.92
C GLN A 17 0.83 2.73 -5.05
N VAL A 18 1.03 2.65 -3.73
CA VAL A 18 0.03 2.14 -2.76
C VAL A 18 -0.02 3.00 -1.51
N TRP A 19 -1.13 2.89 -0.77
CA TRP A 19 -1.34 3.53 0.53
C TRP A 19 -1.34 2.49 1.65
N ILE A 20 -0.55 2.73 2.68
CA ILE A 20 -0.28 1.84 3.82
C ILE A 20 -0.07 2.68 5.09
N GLU A 21 0.03 2.06 6.26
CA GLU A 21 0.46 2.79 7.46
C GLU A 21 1.98 2.91 7.46
N THR A 22 2.51 4.05 7.94
CA THR A 22 3.94 4.35 8.01
C THR A 22 4.70 3.17 8.62
N ARG A 23 5.73 2.69 7.91
CA ARG A 23 6.56 1.53 8.30
C ARG A 23 5.76 0.24 8.52
N PHE A 24 4.57 0.12 7.92
CA PHE A 24 3.64 -1.00 8.09
C PHE A 24 3.16 -1.22 9.53
N ALA A 25 3.29 -0.20 10.38
CA ALA A 25 2.85 -0.22 11.76
C ALA A 25 1.34 0.09 11.82
N ARG A 26 0.51 -0.96 11.84
CA ARG A 26 -0.95 -0.79 11.88
C ARG A 26 -1.38 -0.07 13.15
N VAL A 27 -2.05 1.07 12.99
CA VAL A 27 -2.64 1.89 14.06
C VAL A 27 -4.16 1.94 13.91
N THR A 28 -4.85 2.52 14.89
CA THR A 28 -6.31 2.70 14.82
C THR A 28 -6.68 3.68 13.71
N LEU A 29 -7.58 3.26 12.82
CA LEU A 29 -8.14 4.10 11.78
C LEU A 29 -9.24 5.02 12.32
N GLY A 30 -9.23 6.27 11.90
CA GLY A 30 -10.35 7.18 11.99
C GLY A 30 -11.30 7.06 10.79
N THR A 31 -12.46 7.69 10.88
CA THR A 31 -13.34 7.91 9.72
C THR A 31 -13.75 9.36 9.65
N TRP A 32 -13.64 9.94 8.45
CA TRP A 32 -14.13 11.27 8.11
C TRP A 32 -15.32 11.15 7.15
N THR A 33 -16.32 12.00 7.30
CA THR A 33 -17.41 12.12 6.32
C THR A 33 -17.09 13.30 5.40
N ALA A 34 -16.81 13.01 4.13
CA ALA A 34 -16.55 14.03 3.12
C ALA A 34 -17.82 14.84 2.80
N TRP A 35 -17.65 15.95 2.07
CA TRP A 35 -18.72 16.91 1.76
C TRP A 35 -19.87 16.28 0.95
N ASP A 36 -19.61 15.20 0.23
CA ASP A 36 -20.56 14.42 -0.58
C ASP A 36 -21.22 13.27 0.22
N GLY A 37 -20.94 13.18 1.53
CA GLY A 37 -21.42 12.11 2.40
C GLY A 37 -20.56 10.83 2.39
N THR A 38 -19.51 10.75 1.56
CA THR A 38 -18.64 9.58 1.50
C THR A 38 -17.86 9.41 2.81
N ARG A 39 -17.89 8.20 3.38
CA ARG A 39 -17.05 7.85 4.54
C ARG A 39 -15.64 7.47 4.09
N VAL A 40 -14.65 8.24 4.51
CA VAL A 40 -13.23 8.05 4.19
C VAL A 40 -12.49 7.55 5.42
N ARG A 41 -11.77 6.43 5.30
CA ARG A 41 -10.86 5.95 6.34
C ARG A 41 -9.57 6.76 6.30
N TYR A 42 -9.06 7.15 7.45
CA TYR A 42 -7.79 7.87 7.54
C TYR A 42 -7.00 7.46 8.78
N SER A 43 -5.71 7.73 8.74
CA SER A 43 -4.78 7.63 9.86
C SER A 43 -3.83 8.80 9.79
N TYR A 44 -3.39 9.33 10.94
CA TYR A 44 -2.30 10.32 10.97
C TYR A 44 -0.93 9.71 10.67
N ALA A 45 -0.85 8.37 10.63
CA ALA A 45 0.32 7.63 10.21
C ALA A 45 0.19 7.07 8.78
N GLU A 46 -0.83 7.48 8.00
CA GLU A 46 -0.92 7.09 6.59
C GLU A 46 0.35 7.46 5.83
N HIS A 47 0.76 6.58 4.91
CA HIS A 47 1.94 6.76 4.08
C HIS A 47 1.76 6.14 2.70
N SER A 48 2.39 6.77 1.71
CA SER A 48 2.34 6.34 0.32
C SER A 48 3.72 5.87 -0.13
N VAL A 49 3.79 4.65 -0.67
CA VAL A 49 5.05 4.02 -1.14
C VAL A 49 4.91 3.45 -2.55
N THR A 50 6.03 3.29 -3.25
CA THR A 50 6.06 2.62 -4.56
C THR A 50 6.57 1.19 -4.42
N LEU A 51 5.81 0.22 -4.88
CA LEU A 51 6.24 -1.17 -5.01
C LEU A 51 6.94 -1.36 -6.36
N THR A 52 8.10 -2.04 -6.34
CA THR A 52 8.92 -2.25 -7.55
C THR A 52 9.38 -3.69 -7.75
N GLY A 53 8.90 -4.62 -6.92
CA GLY A 53 9.24 -6.03 -7.05
C GLY A 53 8.31 -6.93 -6.28
N VAL A 54 8.24 -8.19 -6.69
CA VAL A 54 7.43 -9.22 -6.07
C VAL A 54 8.19 -10.54 -6.05
N SER A 55 8.05 -11.28 -4.96
CA SER A 55 8.54 -12.66 -4.82
C SER A 55 7.36 -13.57 -4.41
N PRO A 56 7.56 -14.88 -4.25
CA PRO A 56 6.49 -15.77 -3.78
C PRO A 56 5.85 -15.27 -2.48
N THR A 57 6.64 -14.72 -1.55
CA THR A 57 6.18 -14.38 -0.19
C THR A 57 6.32 -12.89 0.18
N ARG A 58 6.93 -12.06 -0.67
CA ARG A 58 7.24 -10.66 -0.33
C ARG A 58 6.98 -9.69 -1.50
N VAL A 59 6.90 -8.40 -1.17
CA VAL A 59 6.95 -7.28 -2.13
C VAL A 59 8.12 -6.35 -1.79
N ARG A 60 8.77 -5.77 -2.80
CA ARG A 60 9.84 -4.78 -2.62
C ARG A 60 9.24 -3.39 -2.62
N VAL A 61 9.51 -2.66 -1.54
CA VAL A 61 9.03 -1.30 -1.27
C VAL A 61 10.16 -0.32 -1.53
N ASN A 62 9.87 0.75 -2.25
CA ASN A 62 10.68 1.95 -2.33
C ASN A 62 10.01 3.00 -1.44
N ASP A 63 10.69 3.39 -0.37
CA ASP A 63 10.13 4.23 0.69
C ASP A 63 10.83 5.59 0.75
N VAL A 64 10.07 6.65 0.43
CA VAL A 64 10.58 8.02 0.39
C VAL A 64 10.85 8.61 1.77
N LEU A 65 10.25 8.07 2.84
CA LEU A 65 10.45 8.59 4.19
C LEU A 65 11.91 8.46 4.64
N ASN A 66 12.57 7.36 4.25
CA ASN A 66 13.95 7.06 4.65
C ASN A 66 14.91 6.96 3.45
N ALA A 67 14.44 7.19 2.21
CA ALA A 67 15.20 6.96 0.98
C ALA A 67 15.80 5.54 0.89
N THR A 68 15.07 4.52 1.35
CA THR A 68 15.51 3.12 1.35
C THR A 68 14.61 2.22 0.53
N GLN A 69 15.17 1.05 0.16
CA GLN A 69 14.42 -0.05 -0.43
C GLN A 69 14.49 -1.26 0.49
N TYR A 70 13.37 -1.94 0.68
CA TYR A 70 13.30 -3.11 1.54
C TYR A 70 12.19 -4.07 1.10
N TRP A 71 12.20 -5.28 1.65
CA TRP A 71 11.20 -6.30 1.38
C TRP A 71 10.26 -6.48 2.56
N VAL A 72 8.95 -6.53 2.27
CA VAL A 72 7.88 -6.77 3.25
C VAL A 72 7.13 -8.04 2.90
N SER A 73 6.71 -8.81 3.89
CA SER A 73 5.90 -10.02 3.65
C SER A 73 4.54 -9.65 3.04
N LYS A 74 4.02 -10.50 2.14
CA LYS A 74 2.71 -10.29 1.53
C LYS A 74 1.60 -10.19 2.58
N THR A 75 1.65 -11.01 3.62
CA THR A 75 0.69 -10.95 4.74
C THR A 75 0.68 -9.58 5.42
N LEU A 76 1.85 -9.01 5.73
CA LEU A 76 1.94 -7.70 6.37
C LEU A 76 1.50 -6.57 5.43
N PHE A 77 1.91 -6.67 4.15
CA PHE A 77 1.48 -5.73 3.11
C PHE A 77 -0.05 -5.75 2.94
N GLU A 78 -0.65 -6.91 2.74
CA GLU A 78 -2.10 -7.06 2.50
C GLU A 78 -2.93 -6.53 3.66
N ALA A 79 -2.51 -6.78 4.91
CA ALA A 79 -3.19 -6.25 6.09
C ALA A 79 -3.19 -4.71 6.13
N ASN A 80 -2.07 -4.07 5.78
CA ASN A 80 -1.96 -2.61 5.71
C ASN A 80 -2.69 -2.04 4.49
N PHE A 81 -2.61 -2.72 3.35
CA PHE A 81 -3.25 -2.28 2.11
C PHE A 81 -4.79 -2.26 2.24
N ALA A 82 -5.34 -3.22 2.99
CA ALA A 82 -6.77 -3.30 3.29
C ALA A 82 -7.28 -2.15 4.17
N ASP A 83 -6.42 -1.54 4.99
CA ASP A 83 -6.79 -0.42 5.86
C ASP A 83 -7.30 0.77 5.01
N PHE A 84 -6.66 1.00 3.86
CA PHE A 84 -6.99 2.05 2.90
C PHE A 84 -7.73 1.53 1.66
N ASN A 85 -8.62 0.55 1.85
CA ASN A 85 -9.50 0.00 0.81
C ASN A 85 -8.77 -0.55 -0.43
N ASN A 86 -7.55 -1.04 -0.25
CA ASN A 86 -6.72 -1.57 -1.33
C ASN A 86 -6.46 -0.54 -2.45
N MET A 87 -6.24 0.72 -2.06
CA MET A 87 -6.02 1.84 -2.97
C MET A 87 -4.63 1.81 -3.59
N ALA A 88 -4.55 1.81 -4.93
CA ALA A 88 -3.29 1.79 -5.66
C ALA A 88 -3.40 2.51 -7.00
N VAL A 89 -2.23 2.88 -7.55
CA VAL A 89 -2.06 3.32 -8.93
C VAL A 89 -0.98 2.45 -9.59
N ILE A 90 -1.28 1.84 -10.73
CA ILE A 90 -0.34 1.00 -11.47
C ILE A 90 0.24 1.84 -12.62
N PHE A 91 1.57 1.94 -12.71
CA PHE A 91 2.25 2.65 -13.79
C PHE A 91 2.44 1.71 -15.00
N ARG A 92 1.85 2.07 -16.13
CA ARG A 92 1.89 1.29 -17.38
C ARG A 92 2.77 1.95 -18.42
#